data_AF-A0A840IDX4-F1
#
_entry.id   AF-A0A840IDX4-F1
#
_cell.length_a   1.000
_cell.length_b   1.000
_cell.length_c   1.000
_cell.angle_alpha   90.00
_cell.angle_beta   90.00
_cell.angle_gamma   90.00
#
_symmetry.space_group_name_H-M   'P 1'
#
loop_
_entity.id
_entity.type
_entity.pdbx_description
1 polymer ?
#
loop_
_entity_poly.entity_id
_entity_poly.type
_entity_poly.pdbx_seq_one_letter_code
_entity_poly.pdbx_strand_id
1 'polypeptide(L)'
;MTRTALLAAIGAAALLPASAPAATRAPHAPAATHAPAAPPAPAVTHARAAAHPGAAHPGATTARAKVRTGLFKVELEGVQRTTWSTDWSSTEGCDLSVHGSGSETVRFRSKPTTILVTWIGQTRVFTRGRAIGALDLAATITRHGSEQADGEVCSDGDGGGAPAAPDCGTKRSRRTVELGYPVRRSDVIALRTDHNVPLGPFRSCPTGGVSWPSLLDTHPVTGRVVGAALPIADLFRHGKNVVIARDRAVQDSGGDRSTTTIRWTLSFTRLGGKPPAQAASRSRSSPVRRSAP
;
A
#
# COMPACT_ATOMS: atom_id res chain seq x y z
N MET A 1 69.39 -8.07 1.24
CA MET A 1 69.49 -6.60 1.36
C MET A 1 68.23 -6.11 2.05
N THR A 2 68.41 -5.61 3.27
CA THR A 2 67.43 -5.45 4.35
C THR A 2 67.16 -3.97 4.58
N ARG A 3 65.89 -3.55 4.56
CA ARG A 3 65.34 -2.31 5.14
C ARG A 3 63.86 -2.64 5.40
N THR A 4 63.32 -2.85 6.60
CA THR A 4 63.41 -2.16 7.90
C THR A 4 63.11 -0.68 7.79
N ALA A 5 61.83 -0.34 7.92
CA ALA A 5 61.38 0.99 8.34
C ALA A 5 60.31 0.81 9.43
N LEU A 6 60.53 1.56 10.50
CA LEU A 6 59.99 1.44 11.85
C LEU A 6 59.24 2.74 12.16
N LEU A 7 58.15 2.62 12.93
CA LEU A 7 57.58 3.63 13.85
C LEU A 7 57.02 4.96 13.30
N ALA A 8 55.72 5.20 13.56
CA ALA A 8 55.27 6.20 14.54
C ALA A 8 53.75 6.08 14.80
N ALA A 9 53.40 5.99 16.08
CA ALA A 9 52.04 6.00 16.61
C ALA A 9 51.68 7.42 17.10
N ILE A 10 50.47 7.88 16.78
CA ILE A 10 49.71 8.95 17.47
C ILE A 10 48.24 8.54 17.25
N GLY A 11 47.39 8.21 18.23
CA GLY A 11 47.21 8.85 19.53
C GLY A 11 46.02 9.80 19.46
N ALA A 12 44.80 9.28 19.35
CA ALA A 12 43.57 10.07 19.50
C ALA A 12 42.50 9.25 20.23
N ALA A 13 42.50 9.40 21.56
CA ALA A 13 41.42 8.98 22.44
C ALA A 13 40.22 9.91 22.22
N ALA A 14 39.13 9.39 21.65
CA ALA A 14 37.84 10.08 21.64
C ALA A 14 37.06 9.65 22.89
N LEU A 15 36.94 10.59 23.82
CA LEU A 15 36.13 10.51 25.01
C LEU A 15 34.65 10.27 24.66
N LEU A 16 34.08 9.26 25.30
CA LEU A 16 32.65 8.97 25.39
C LEU A 16 31.91 10.15 26.03
N PRO A 17 30.76 10.61 25.49
CA PRO A 17 29.81 11.37 26.29
C PRO A 17 29.02 10.43 27.20
N ALA A 18 28.87 10.89 28.44
CA ALA A 18 28.27 10.21 29.57
C ALA A 18 26.81 9.82 29.34
N SER A 19 26.48 8.62 29.81
CA SER A 19 25.14 8.08 29.99
C SER A 19 24.31 9.00 30.91
N ALA A 20 23.21 9.52 30.39
CA ALA A 20 22.17 10.14 31.22
C ALA A 20 21.35 9.03 31.93
N PRO A 21 20.95 9.22 33.20
CA PRO A 21 20.16 8.23 33.92
C PRO A 21 18.75 8.11 33.33
N ALA A 22 18.29 6.87 33.23
CA ALA A 22 16.94 6.50 32.83
C ALA A 22 15.92 7.14 33.78
N ALA A 23 15.08 8.04 33.25
CA ALA A 23 13.90 8.52 33.94
C ALA A 23 12.86 7.39 33.96
N THR A 24 12.67 6.78 35.13
CA THR A 24 11.54 5.89 35.43
C THR A 24 10.25 6.66 35.24
N ARG A 25 9.59 6.47 34.10
CA ARG A 25 8.29 7.08 33.82
C ARG A 25 7.20 6.17 34.41
N ALA A 26 6.52 6.68 35.43
CA ALA A 26 5.39 6.02 36.08
C ALA A 26 4.26 5.66 35.07
N PRO A 27 3.48 4.60 35.32
CA PRO A 27 2.35 4.24 34.50
C PRO A 27 1.27 5.34 34.57
N HIS A 28 0.98 5.96 33.44
CA HIS A 28 -0.19 6.83 33.29
C HIS A 28 -1.44 5.96 33.31
N ALA A 29 -2.26 6.12 34.35
CA ALA A 29 -3.63 5.63 34.36
C ALA A 29 -4.41 6.23 33.17
N PRO A 30 -5.27 5.45 32.48
CA PRO A 30 -6.10 5.99 31.42
C PRO A 30 -7.12 6.98 32.00
N ALA A 31 -7.07 8.23 31.53
CA ALA A 31 -8.07 9.23 31.82
C ALA A 31 -9.44 8.76 31.30
N ALA A 32 -10.44 8.77 32.18
CA ALA A 32 -11.82 8.50 31.83
C ALA A 32 -12.31 9.55 30.79
N THR A 33 -12.61 9.08 29.59
CA THR A 33 -13.19 9.90 28.53
C THR A 33 -14.63 10.26 28.91
N HIS A 34 -14.85 11.51 29.29
CA HIS A 34 -16.19 12.09 29.39
C HIS A 34 -16.88 12.03 28.01
N ALA A 35 -18.01 11.33 27.95
CA ALA A 35 -18.89 11.32 26.79
C ALA A 35 -19.44 12.75 26.53
N PRO A 36 -19.34 13.29 25.31
CA PRO A 36 -19.96 14.56 24.99
C PRO A 36 -21.49 14.42 24.97
N ALA A 37 -22.17 15.37 25.63
CA ALA A 37 -23.61 15.49 25.67
C ALA A 37 -24.20 15.59 24.25
N ALA A 38 -25.30 14.88 24.03
CA ALA A 38 -26.04 14.87 22.77
C ALA A 38 -26.59 16.27 22.42
N PRO A 39 -26.52 16.71 21.16
CA PRO A 39 -27.14 17.95 20.73
C PRO A 39 -28.69 17.82 20.68
N PRO A 40 -29.43 18.92 20.91
CA PRO A 40 -30.89 18.93 20.85
C PRO A 40 -31.40 18.71 19.41
N ALA A 41 -32.50 17.96 19.30
CA ALA A 41 -33.16 17.65 18.04
C ALA A 41 -33.73 18.93 17.34
N PRO A 42 -33.57 19.09 16.02
CA PRO A 42 -34.19 20.19 15.29
C PRO A 42 -35.70 19.96 15.12
N ALA A 43 -36.47 21.02 15.37
CA ALA A 43 -37.92 21.07 15.19
C ALA A 43 -38.31 20.90 13.71
N VAL A 44 -39.18 19.91 13.45
CA VAL A 44 -39.77 19.64 12.14
C VAL A 44 -40.79 20.73 11.83
N THR A 45 -40.49 21.58 10.84
CA THR A 45 -41.45 22.57 10.33
C THR A 45 -42.13 21.99 9.08
N HIS A 46 -43.43 21.70 9.19
CA HIS A 46 -44.25 21.21 8.08
C HIS A 46 -44.56 22.36 7.10
N ALA A 47 -43.89 22.39 5.95
CA ALA A 47 -44.25 23.26 4.84
C ALA A 47 -45.33 22.59 3.98
N ARG A 48 -46.49 23.24 3.87
CA ARG A 48 -47.58 22.89 2.94
C ARG A 48 -47.13 23.03 1.49
N ALA A 49 -47.24 21.95 0.73
CA ALA A 49 -47.02 21.93 -0.72
C ALA A 49 -48.24 22.52 -1.45
N ALA A 50 -48.02 23.59 -2.22
CA ALA A 50 -48.96 24.08 -3.22
C ALA A 50 -48.72 23.34 -4.54
N ALA A 51 -49.77 22.73 -5.09
CA ALA A 51 -49.74 22.04 -6.38
C ALA A 51 -49.72 23.08 -7.52
N HIS A 52 -48.67 23.06 -8.35
CA HIS A 52 -48.63 23.79 -9.61
C HIS A 52 -48.89 22.86 -10.80
N PRO A 53 -49.76 23.25 -11.74
CA PRO A 53 -50.08 22.45 -12.91
C PRO A 53 -48.99 22.56 -13.99
N GLY A 54 -48.50 21.40 -14.41
CA GLY A 54 -48.12 21.04 -15.78
C GLY A 54 -47.33 22.04 -16.63
N ALA A 55 -46.03 22.16 -16.38
CA ALA A 55 -45.09 22.61 -17.41
C ALA A 55 -44.51 21.37 -18.12
N ALA A 56 -44.83 21.21 -19.40
CA ALA A 56 -44.26 20.18 -20.26
C ALA A 56 -42.72 20.27 -20.24
N HIS A 57 -42.05 19.25 -19.72
CA HIS A 57 -40.60 19.18 -19.70
C HIS A 57 -40.08 19.09 -21.15
N PRO A 58 -39.24 20.04 -21.61
CA PRO A 58 -38.54 19.87 -22.87
C PRO A 58 -37.73 18.58 -22.78
N GLY A 59 -37.96 17.68 -23.74
CA GLY A 59 -37.35 16.36 -23.75
C GLY A 59 -35.86 16.46 -23.51
N ALA A 60 -35.40 15.87 -22.40
CA ALA A 60 -34.00 15.84 -22.04
C ALA A 60 -33.22 15.10 -23.14
N THR A 61 -32.61 15.87 -24.04
CA THR A 61 -31.65 15.35 -25.01
C THR A 61 -30.52 14.74 -24.21
N THR A 62 -30.50 13.40 -24.13
CA THR A 62 -29.47 12.66 -23.41
C THR A 62 -28.13 12.90 -24.09
N ALA A 63 -27.36 13.85 -23.55
CA ALA A 63 -26.02 14.14 -24.01
C ALA A 63 -25.20 12.84 -23.92
N ARG A 64 -24.80 12.30 -25.08
CA ARG A 64 -23.98 11.09 -25.14
C ARG A 64 -22.70 11.34 -24.35
N ALA A 65 -22.43 10.50 -23.36
CA ALA A 65 -21.23 10.59 -22.55
C ALA A 65 -20.00 10.61 -23.48
N LYS A 66 -19.15 11.64 -23.36
CA LYS A 66 -17.94 11.75 -24.17
C LYS A 66 -16.98 10.62 -23.77
N VAL A 67 -16.77 9.67 -24.69
CA VAL A 67 -15.81 8.58 -24.53
C VAL A 67 -14.44 9.05 -25.03
N ARG A 68 -13.42 8.96 -24.20
CA ARG A 68 -12.02 9.24 -24.57
C ARG A 68 -11.18 7.99 -24.35
N THR A 69 -10.41 7.62 -25.36
CA THR A 69 -9.49 6.48 -25.30
C THR A 69 -8.10 6.89 -25.74
N GLY A 70 -7.09 6.24 -25.16
CA GLY A 70 -5.69 6.53 -25.48
C GLY A 70 -4.80 5.36 -25.07
N LEU A 71 -3.79 5.08 -25.89
CA LEU A 71 -2.74 4.14 -25.56
C LEU A 71 -1.60 4.88 -24.85
N PHE A 72 -1.13 4.31 -23.76
CA PHE A 72 -0.06 4.86 -22.97
C PHE A 72 0.99 3.79 -22.71
N LYS A 73 2.26 4.13 -22.90
CA LYS A 73 3.37 3.38 -22.33
C LYS A 73 3.52 3.79 -20.88
N VAL A 74 3.44 2.81 -19.97
CA VAL A 74 3.41 3.01 -18.53
C VAL A 74 4.63 2.34 -17.90
N GLU A 75 5.32 3.08 -17.04
CA GLU A 75 6.51 2.66 -16.33
C GLU A 75 6.36 3.02 -14.85
N LEU A 76 6.53 2.05 -13.96
CA LEU A 76 6.47 2.23 -12.50
C LEU A 76 7.82 1.86 -11.89
N GLU A 77 8.29 2.68 -10.97
CA GLU A 77 9.43 2.34 -10.11
C GLU A 77 9.21 2.88 -8.70
N GLY A 78 9.79 2.24 -7.70
CA GLY A 78 9.63 2.69 -6.33
C GLY A 78 10.48 1.97 -5.31
N VAL A 79 10.46 2.53 -4.11
CA VAL A 79 11.12 2.00 -2.92
C VAL A 79 10.13 2.03 -1.76
N GLN A 80 10.01 0.92 -1.06
CA GLN A 80 9.36 0.82 0.24
C GLN A 80 10.41 0.46 1.29
N ARG A 81 10.36 1.09 2.45
CA ARG A 81 11.18 0.75 3.61
C ARG A 81 10.28 0.57 4.81
N THR A 82 10.41 -0.56 5.48
CA THR A 82 9.75 -0.85 6.75
C THR A 82 10.80 -1.11 7.81
N THR A 83 10.64 -0.51 8.97
CA THR A 83 11.38 -0.85 10.19
C THR A 83 10.38 -1.25 11.25
N TRP A 84 10.69 -2.27 12.03
CA TRP A 84 9.81 -2.73 13.09
C TRP A 84 10.62 -3.13 14.33
N SER A 85 9.94 -3.07 15.46
CA SER A 85 10.39 -3.59 16.74
C SER A 85 9.21 -4.20 17.47
N THR A 86 9.45 -5.26 18.20
CA THR A 86 8.50 -5.93 19.08
C THR A 86 9.14 -5.95 20.46
N ASP A 87 8.40 -5.48 21.45
CA ASP A 87 8.78 -5.52 22.84
C ASP A 87 7.56 -5.91 23.65
N TRP A 88 7.36 -7.21 23.77
CA TRP A 88 6.21 -7.81 24.43
C TRP A 88 6.70 -8.51 25.70
N SER A 89 6.15 -8.11 26.85
CA SER A 89 6.49 -8.68 28.15
C SER A 89 5.40 -9.62 28.61
N SER A 90 5.82 -10.79 29.11
CA SER A 90 4.92 -11.78 29.67
C SER A 90 4.05 -11.26 30.81
N THR A 91 2.74 -11.52 30.73
CA THR A 91 1.79 -11.21 31.81
C THR A 91 1.37 -12.45 32.61
N GLU A 92 1.68 -13.66 32.14
CA GLU A 92 1.22 -14.94 32.72
C GLU A 92 2.33 -16.01 32.65
N GLY A 93 2.27 -17.01 33.54
CA GLY A 93 3.38 -17.95 33.77
C GLY A 93 3.80 -18.82 32.57
N CYS A 94 2.95 -18.97 31.55
CA CYS A 94 3.26 -19.72 30.31
C CYS A 94 3.41 -18.85 29.07
N ASP A 95 3.40 -17.53 29.22
CA ASP A 95 3.54 -16.61 28.10
C ASP A 95 5.01 -16.17 27.97
N LEU A 96 5.56 -16.20 26.76
CA LEU A 96 7.00 -15.94 26.53
C LEU A 96 7.23 -14.49 26.19
N SER A 97 8.12 -13.81 26.91
CA SER A 97 8.47 -12.43 26.54
C SER A 97 9.14 -12.45 25.16
N VAL A 98 8.69 -11.60 24.25
CA VAL A 98 9.19 -11.55 22.87
C VAL A 98 9.82 -10.20 22.61
N HIS A 99 11.09 -10.23 22.23
CA HIS A 99 11.83 -9.05 21.81
C HIS A 99 12.36 -9.26 20.40
N GLY A 100 12.08 -8.30 19.53
CA GLY A 100 12.45 -8.41 18.14
C GLY A 100 12.68 -7.06 17.49
N SER A 101 13.48 -7.05 16.44
CA SER A 101 13.57 -5.88 15.57
C SER A 101 14.03 -6.28 14.19
N GLY A 102 13.71 -5.43 13.22
CA GLY A 102 14.13 -5.68 11.86
C GLY A 102 13.84 -4.53 10.91
N SER A 103 14.29 -4.74 9.68
CA SER A 103 14.03 -3.84 8.58
C SER A 103 13.84 -4.60 7.27
N GLU A 104 13.04 -4.02 6.39
CA GLU A 104 12.88 -4.47 5.03
C GLU A 104 12.99 -3.28 4.08
N THR A 105 13.78 -3.42 3.03
CA THR A 105 13.79 -2.50 1.89
C THR A 105 13.39 -3.25 0.63
N VAL A 106 12.30 -2.82 0.02
CA VAL A 106 11.81 -3.31 -1.27
C VAL A 106 12.10 -2.27 -2.33
N ARG A 107 12.91 -2.61 -3.33
CA ARG A 107 13.07 -1.82 -4.56
C ARG A 107 12.33 -2.53 -5.67
N PHE A 108 11.34 -1.88 -6.28
CA PHE A 108 10.51 -2.48 -7.31
C PHE A 108 10.46 -1.62 -8.57
N ARG A 109 10.29 -2.28 -9.72
CA ARG A 109 10.09 -1.63 -11.01
C ARG A 109 9.29 -2.50 -11.97
N SER A 110 8.52 -1.89 -12.86
CA SER A 110 7.89 -2.56 -13.99
C SER A 110 8.75 -2.45 -15.24
N LYS A 111 8.51 -3.34 -16.21
CA LYS A 111 8.91 -3.06 -17.59
C LYS A 111 7.97 -2.01 -18.20
N PRO A 112 8.40 -1.21 -19.19
CA PRO A 112 7.50 -0.37 -19.96
C PRO A 112 6.36 -1.20 -20.55
N THR A 113 5.13 -0.84 -20.22
CA THR A 113 3.93 -1.62 -20.52
C THR A 113 2.90 -0.77 -21.21
N THR A 114 2.38 -1.21 -22.36
CA THR A 114 1.30 -0.49 -23.05
C THR A 114 -0.05 -0.78 -22.38
N ILE A 115 -0.73 0.28 -21.94
CA ILE A 115 -2.04 0.24 -21.32
C ILE A 115 -3.00 1.09 -22.15
N LEU A 116 -4.18 0.56 -22.43
CA LEU A 116 -5.30 1.32 -22.96
C LEU A 116 -6.02 1.97 -21.79
N VAL A 117 -6.16 3.29 -21.84
CA VAL A 117 -6.94 4.05 -20.86
C VAL A 117 -8.23 4.49 -21.53
N THR A 118 -9.35 4.08 -20.94
CA THR A 118 -10.70 4.43 -21.38
C THR A 118 -11.37 5.28 -20.32
N TRP A 119 -11.87 6.45 -20.73
CA TRP A 119 -12.58 7.38 -19.88
C TRP A 119 -13.98 7.62 -20.45
N ILE A 120 -15.02 7.21 -19.70
CA ILE A 120 -16.44 7.28 -20.08
C ILE A 120 -17.20 7.94 -18.94
N GLY A 121 -17.59 9.21 -19.11
CA GLY A 121 -18.27 9.96 -18.06
C GLY A 121 -17.40 10.05 -16.80
N GLN A 122 -17.78 9.37 -15.72
CA GLN A 122 -16.99 9.28 -14.49
C GLN A 122 -16.14 8.00 -14.40
N THR A 123 -16.39 7.00 -15.24
CA THR A 123 -15.71 5.71 -15.22
C THR A 123 -14.37 5.79 -15.93
N ARG A 124 -13.32 5.25 -15.30
CA ARG A 124 -11.98 5.15 -15.87
C ARG A 124 -11.53 3.72 -15.77
N VAL A 125 -11.06 3.17 -16.88
CA VAL A 125 -10.60 1.79 -16.95
C VAL A 125 -9.22 1.79 -17.59
N PHE A 126 -8.27 1.17 -16.90
CA PHE A 126 -6.97 0.81 -17.41
C PHE A 126 -7.04 -0.64 -17.88
N THR A 127 -6.67 -0.94 -19.12
CA THR A 127 -6.66 -2.32 -19.62
C THR A 127 -5.34 -2.66 -20.31
N ARG A 128 -4.89 -3.89 -20.07
CA ARG A 128 -3.73 -4.53 -20.69
C ARG A 128 -4.17 -5.89 -21.23
N GLY A 129 -4.54 -5.95 -22.50
CA GLY A 129 -5.18 -7.14 -23.06
C GLY A 129 -6.50 -7.43 -22.32
N ARG A 130 -6.56 -8.58 -21.61
CA ARG A 130 -7.71 -8.96 -20.78
C ARG A 130 -7.60 -8.53 -19.31
N ALA A 131 -6.41 -8.11 -18.86
CA ALA A 131 -6.20 -7.70 -17.47
C ALA A 131 -6.56 -6.23 -17.25
N ILE A 132 -7.12 -5.90 -16.09
CA ILE A 132 -7.48 -4.53 -15.70
C ILE A 132 -6.33 -3.95 -14.87
N GLY A 133 -5.74 -2.84 -15.33
CA GLY A 133 -4.73 -2.08 -14.59
C GLY A 133 -3.41 -2.79 -14.29
N ALA A 134 -3.23 -4.04 -14.72
CA ALA A 134 -2.12 -4.88 -14.30
C ALA A 134 -0.75 -4.40 -14.79
N LEU A 135 0.19 -4.27 -13.85
CA LEU A 135 1.62 -4.04 -14.06
C LEU A 135 2.42 -5.12 -13.37
N ASP A 136 3.35 -5.75 -14.09
CA ASP A 136 4.25 -6.75 -13.52
C ASP A 136 5.51 -6.08 -12.98
N LEU A 137 5.72 -6.22 -11.68
CA LEU A 137 6.85 -5.70 -10.94
C LEU A 137 7.93 -6.78 -10.78
N ALA A 138 9.17 -6.38 -11.01
CA ALA A 138 10.33 -7.06 -10.49
C ALA A 138 10.79 -6.34 -9.22
N ALA A 139 10.91 -7.07 -8.12
CA ALA A 139 11.35 -6.55 -6.84
C ALA A 139 12.66 -7.17 -6.39
N THR A 140 13.51 -6.35 -5.78
CA THR A 140 14.68 -6.74 -4.99
C THR A 140 14.39 -6.38 -3.54
N ILE A 141 14.36 -7.39 -2.68
CA ILE A 141 13.95 -7.28 -1.29
C ILE A 141 15.16 -7.59 -0.41
N THR A 142 15.57 -6.64 0.42
CA THR A 142 16.60 -6.84 1.43
C THR A 142 15.91 -6.81 2.79
N ARG A 143 15.94 -7.94 3.52
CA ARG A 143 15.30 -8.10 4.82
C ARG A 143 16.33 -8.50 5.87
N HIS A 144 16.29 -7.81 7.00
CA HIS A 144 17.02 -8.13 8.21
C HIS A 144 16.02 -8.21 9.36
N GLY A 145 16.18 -9.18 10.24
CA GLY A 145 15.31 -9.33 11.40
C GLY A 145 15.90 -10.33 12.37
N SER A 146 15.66 -10.07 13.64
CA SER A 146 15.93 -11.00 14.73
C SER A 146 14.76 -10.95 15.69
N GLU A 147 14.42 -12.09 16.25
CA GLU A 147 13.40 -12.23 17.27
C GLU A 147 13.93 -13.24 18.28
N GLN A 148 13.76 -12.90 19.55
CA GLN A 148 14.13 -13.72 20.68
C GLN A 148 12.91 -13.84 21.58
N ALA A 149 12.62 -15.06 21.98
CA ALA A 149 11.62 -15.36 22.98
C ALA A 149 12.33 -15.83 24.25
N ASP A 150 12.03 -15.18 25.37
CA ASP A 150 12.58 -15.47 26.69
C ASP A 150 11.46 -16.02 27.60
N GLY A 151 11.75 -17.09 28.32
CA GLY A 151 10.81 -17.73 29.25
C GLY A 151 10.94 -19.26 29.26
N GLU A 152 10.24 -19.90 30.19
CA GLU A 152 10.18 -21.36 30.27
C GLU A 152 9.16 -21.89 29.27
N VAL A 153 9.58 -22.82 28.40
CA VAL A 153 8.67 -23.51 27.49
C VAL A 153 7.80 -24.44 28.32
N CYS A 154 6.50 -24.13 28.44
CA CYS A 154 5.57 -24.97 29.19
C CYS A 154 5.50 -26.38 28.58
N SER A 155 5.50 -27.39 29.45
CA SER A 155 5.81 -28.78 29.12
C SER A 155 4.78 -29.50 28.24
N ASP A 156 3.63 -28.88 27.96
CA ASP A 156 2.47 -29.52 27.32
C ASP A 156 2.29 -29.16 25.82
N GLY A 157 3.35 -28.73 25.13
CA GLY A 157 3.29 -28.35 23.72
C GLY A 157 4.15 -29.21 22.79
N ASP A 158 3.52 -29.99 21.91
CA ASP A 158 4.16 -30.86 20.89
C ASP A 158 4.92 -30.09 19.76
N GLY A 159 5.10 -28.77 19.90
CA GLY A 159 5.55 -27.86 18.83
C GLY A 159 7.03 -27.51 18.79
N GLY A 160 7.85 -28.06 19.70
CA GLY A 160 9.23 -27.63 19.99
C GLY A 160 10.31 -28.07 18.99
N GLY A 161 10.06 -27.94 17.69
CA GLY A 161 11.15 -28.03 16.71
C GLY A 161 12.13 -26.88 16.93
N ALA A 162 13.44 -27.16 16.84
CA ALA A 162 14.44 -26.09 16.83
C ALA A 162 14.09 -25.06 15.73
N PRO A 163 14.10 -23.75 16.03
CA PRO A 163 13.73 -22.74 15.05
C PRO A 163 14.63 -22.87 13.83
N ALA A 164 14.02 -22.89 12.64
CA ALA A 164 14.76 -22.91 11.40
C ALA A 164 15.69 -21.70 11.32
N ALA A 165 16.91 -21.90 10.83
CA ALA A 165 17.87 -20.81 10.66
C ALA A 165 17.23 -19.66 9.85
N PRO A 166 17.34 -18.39 10.29
CA PRO A 166 16.75 -17.27 9.59
C PRO A 166 17.27 -17.16 8.15
N ASP A 167 16.36 -17.05 7.19
CA ASP A 167 16.69 -16.96 5.76
C ASP A 167 16.77 -15.51 5.26
N CYS A 168 17.20 -14.62 6.16
CA CYS A 168 17.35 -13.18 5.92
C CYS A 168 18.40 -12.86 4.85
N GLY A 169 18.38 -11.63 4.34
CA GLY A 169 19.30 -11.16 3.31
C GLY A 169 18.57 -10.56 2.11
N THR A 170 19.19 -10.65 0.92
CA THR A 170 18.64 -10.07 -0.31
C THR A 170 18.08 -11.15 -1.23
N LYS A 171 16.80 -11.05 -1.59
CA LYS A 171 16.09 -11.94 -2.52
C LYS A 171 15.41 -11.17 -3.64
N ARG A 172 15.09 -11.86 -4.73
CA ARG A 172 14.33 -11.30 -5.85
C ARG A 172 12.96 -11.97 -5.95
N SER A 173 11.95 -11.19 -6.31
CA SER A 173 10.59 -11.69 -6.49
C SER A 173 9.89 -10.93 -7.61
N ARG A 174 8.77 -11.46 -8.08
CA ARG A 174 7.89 -10.80 -9.05
C ARG A 174 6.48 -10.72 -8.48
N ARG A 175 5.78 -9.65 -8.83
CA ARG A 175 4.42 -9.38 -8.33
C ARG A 175 3.66 -8.59 -9.37
N THR A 176 2.38 -8.86 -9.55
CA THR A 176 1.51 -7.99 -10.34
C THR A 176 0.82 -7.02 -9.39
N VAL A 177 0.74 -5.75 -9.77
CA VAL A 177 -0.05 -4.73 -9.07
C VAL A 177 -1.06 -4.13 -10.03
N GLU A 178 -2.16 -3.60 -9.51
CA GLU A 178 -3.17 -2.95 -10.33
C GLU A 178 -3.11 -1.43 -10.18
N LEU A 179 -3.11 -0.73 -11.32
CA LEU A 179 -3.32 0.71 -11.37
C LEU A 179 -4.80 1.04 -11.39
N GLY A 180 -5.21 2.00 -10.57
CA GLY A 180 -6.59 2.45 -10.56
C GLY A 180 -6.81 3.80 -9.90
N TYR A 181 -8.01 4.33 -10.10
CA TYR A 181 -8.55 5.41 -9.29
C TYR A 181 -9.41 4.81 -8.19
N PRO A 182 -9.19 5.14 -6.91
CA PRO A 182 -10.10 4.74 -5.86
C PRO A 182 -11.51 5.25 -6.12
N VAL A 183 -12.53 4.48 -5.76
CA VAL A 183 -13.95 4.79 -6.05
C VAL A 183 -14.33 6.20 -5.58
N ARG A 184 -13.85 6.61 -4.40
CA ARG A 184 -14.13 7.92 -3.79
C ARG A 184 -13.17 9.04 -4.20
N ARG A 185 -12.09 8.74 -4.93
CA ARG A 185 -11.02 9.70 -5.27
C ARG A 185 -10.69 9.63 -6.75
N SER A 186 -11.41 10.46 -7.48
CA SER A 186 -11.34 10.56 -8.93
C SER A 186 -10.13 11.39 -9.43
N ASP A 187 -9.39 11.98 -8.51
CA ASP A 187 -8.24 12.85 -8.72
C ASP A 187 -6.93 12.15 -8.33
N VAL A 188 -6.98 10.95 -7.74
CA VAL A 188 -5.82 10.24 -7.21
C VAL A 188 -5.62 8.93 -7.93
N ILE A 189 -4.44 8.73 -8.51
CA ILE A 189 -4.03 7.41 -9.00
C ILE A 189 -3.29 6.66 -7.88
N ALA A 190 -3.65 5.39 -7.70
CA ALA A 190 -3.09 4.53 -6.66
C ALA A 190 -2.65 3.19 -7.25
N LEU A 191 -1.71 2.56 -6.54
CA LEU A 191 -1.40 1.15 -6.71
C LEU A 191 -2.36 0.36 -5.82
N ARG A 192 -2.90 -0.74 -6.32
CA ARG A 192 -3.64 -1.72 -5.52
C ARG A 192 -2.86 -3.00 -5.51
N THR A 193 -2.65 -3.54 -4.32
CA THR A 193 -2.11 -4.88 -4.13
C THR A 193 -3.26 -5.83 -3.80
N ASP A 194 -3.36 -6.94 -4.52
CA ASP A 194 -4.26 -8.03 -4.17
C ASP A 194 -3.87 -8.58 -2.80
N HIS A 195 -4.86 -8.89 -1.96
CA HIS A 195 -4.63 -9.42 -0.62
C HIS A 195 -4.40 -10.94 -0.60
N ASN A 196 -4.72 -11.63 -1.70
CA ASN A 196 -4.49 -13.06 -1.86
C ASN A 196 -3.09 -13.33 -2.40
N VAL A 197 -2.09 -13.15 -1.54
CA VAL A 197 -0.69 -13.17 -1.98
C VAL A 197 -0.02 -14.51 -1.70
N PRO A 198 0.68 -15.12 -2.68
CA PRO A 198 1.61 -16.20 -2.35
C PRO A 198 2.63 -15.71 -1.32
N LEU A 199 3.00 -16.59 -0.40
CA LEU A 199 4.02 -16.33 0.60
C LEU A 199 5.28 -15.73 -0.05
N GLY A 200 5.86 -14.73 0.59
CA GLY A 200 7.07 -14.05 0.13
C GLY A 200 8.27 -14.99 0.00
N PRO A 201 9.40 -14.51 -0.56
CA PRO A 201 10.58 -15.34 -0.78
C PRO A 201 11.35 -15.69 0.52
N PHE A 202 10.94 -15.13 1.65
CA PHE A 202 11.49 -15.39 2.98
C PHE A 202 10.53 -16.30 3.76
N ARG A 203 11.07 -17.37 4.35
CA ARG A 203 10.31 -18.37 5.11
C ARG A 203 10.51 -18.24 6.61
N SER A 204 11.71 -17.87 7.05
CA SER A 204 12.12 -17.88 8.46
C SER A 204 12.73 -16.57 8.91
N CYS A 205 12.79 -15.55 8.05
CA CYS A 205 13.26 -14.21 8.42
C CYS A 205 12.10 -13.38 9.02
N PRO A 206 12.19 -12.97 10.31
CA PRO A 206 11.15 -12.21 11.00
C PRO A 206 10.76 -10.93 10.25
N THR A 207 9.50 -10.53 10.38
CA THR A 207 8.93 -9.38 9.69
C THR A 207 7.84 -8.72 10.52
N GLY A 208 7.73 -7.40 10.44
CA GLY A 208 6.66 -6.64 11.09
C GLY A 208 6.20 -5.48 10.20
N GLY A 209 4.99 -4.98 10.47
CA GLY A 209 4.33 -3.94 9.67
C GLY A 209 4.00 -4.37 8.24
N VAL A 210 4.03 -3.42 7.29
CA VAL A 210 3.80 -3.73 5.88
C VAL A 210 5.08 -4.26 5.23
N SER A 211 5.07 -5.54 4.85
CA SER A 211 6.21 -6.21 4.23
C SER A 211 5.87 -6.85 2.89
N TRP A 212 6.90 -7.10 2.07
CA TRP A 212 6.76 -7.81 0.81
C TRP A 212 6.15 -9.19 1.07
N PRO A 213 5.11 -9.58 0.32
CA PRO A 213 4.72 -9.08 -1.01
C PRO A 213 3.68 -7.94 -1.07
N SER A 214 3.32 -7.37 0.08
CA SER A 214 2.41 -6.23 0.19
C SER A 214 3.16 -4.90 0.03
N LEU A 215 2.51 -3.94 -0.63
CA LEU A 215 2.97 -2.55 -0.68
C LEU A 215 2.04 -1.70 0.17
N LEU A 216 2.54 -0.59 0.69
CA LEU A 216 1.73 0.40 1.40
C LEU A 216 0.83 1.12 0.39
N ASP A 217 -0.37 0.56 0.16
CA ASP A 217 -1.41 1.11 -0.70
C ASP A 217 -2.52 1.82 0.09
N THR A 218 -2.66 1.51 1.38
CA THR A 218 -3.62 2.12 2.30
C THR A 218 -2.93 2.40 3.63
N HIS A 219 -3.12 3.60 4.17
CA HIS A 219 -2.58 3.97 5.47
C HIS A 219 -3.35 3.21 6.57
N PRO A 220 -2.67 2.41 7.41
CA PRO A 220 -3.32 1.47 8.33
C PRO A 220 -4.18 2.16 9.39
N VAL A 221 -3.75 3.31 9.91
CA VAL A 221 -4.50 4.05 10.94
C VAL A 221 -5.65 4.88 10.38
N THR A 222 -5.44 5.56 9.24
CA THR A 222 -6.41 6.54 8.70
C THR A 222 -7.32 5.96 7.63
N GLY A 223 -7.03 4.75 7.12
CA GLY A 223 -7.72 4.16 5.97
C GLY A 223 -7.51 4.93 4.66
N ARG A 224 -6.64 5.96 4.65
CA ARG A 224 -6.41 6.80 3.47
C ARG A 224 -5.62 6.02 2.43
N VAL A 225 -6.08 6.05 1.18
CA VAL A 225 -5.34 5.49 0.06
C VAL A 225 -4.02 6.24 -0.17
N VAL A 226 -2.95 5.49 -0.40
CA VAL A 226 -1.64 5.98 -0.80
C VAL A 226 -1.60 6.12 -2.32
N GLY A 227 -1.49 7.36 -2.79
CA GLY A 227 -1.54 7.67 -4.21
C GLY A 227 -0.93 9.02 -4.55
N ALA A 228 -0.97 9.37 -5.83
CA ALA A 228 -0.54 10.67 -6.33
C ALA A 228 -1.70 11.37 -7.05
N ALA A 229 -1.75 12.69 -6.97
CA ALA A 229 -2.71 13.47 -7.74
C ALA A 229 -2.44 13.30 -9.24
N LEU A 230 -3.46 12.86 -9.97
CA LEU A 230 -3.47 12.76 -11.43
C LEU A 230 -4.92 12.86 -11.91
N PRO A 231 -5.47 14.07 -12.09
CA PRO A 231 -6.76 14.20 -12.74
C PRO A 231 -6.75 13.51 -14.11
N ILE A 232 -7.75 12.68 -14.39
CA ILE A 232 -7.79 11.91 -15.64
C ILE A 232 -7.73 12.81 -16.89
N ALA A 233 -8.24 14.03 -16.80
CA ALA A 233 -8.18 15.00 -17.89
C ALA A 233 -6.73 15.36 -18.28
N ASP A 234 -5.82 15.45 -17.30
CA ASP A 234 -4.42 15.80 -17.49
C ASP A 234 -3.67 14.67 -18.18
N LEU A 235 -4.01 13.42 -17.84
CA LEU A 235 -3.47 12.23 -18.50
C LEU A 235 -3.63 12.29 -20.03
N PHE A 236 -4.75 12.82 -20.54
CA PHE A 236 -4.99 12.95 -21.98
C PHE A 236 -4.54 14.29 -22.58
N ARG A 237 -4.24 15.30 -21.76
CA ARG A 237 -3.82 16.62 -22.22
C ARG A 237 -2.35 16.63 -22.62
N HIS A 238 -1.50 15.94 -21.85
CA HIS A 238 -0.06 15.98 -22.03
C HIS A 238 0.46 14.73 -22.77
N GLY A 239 1.56 14.89 -23.52
CA GLY A 239 2.25 13.77 -24.18
C GLY A 239 2.97 12.84 -23.19
N LYS A 240 3.41 13.38 -22.05
CA LYS A 240 4.02 12.63 -20.95
C LYS A 240 3.51 13.18 -19.61
N ASN A 241 3.14 12.30 -18.70
CA ASN A 241 2.79 12.62 -17.33
C ASN A 241 3.69 11.81 -16.40
N VAL A 242 4.27 12.45 -15.39
CA VAL A 242 5.07 11.79 -14.36
C VAL A 242 4.46 12.17 -13.03
N VAL A 243 4.06 11.17 -12.25
CA VAL A 243 3.49 11.38 -10.92
C VAL A 243 4.32 10.66 -9.88
N ILE A 244 4.43 11.28 -8.72
CA ILE A 244 5.23 10.78 -7.60
C ILE A 244 4.32 10.68 -6.39
N ALA A 245 4.16 9.48 -5.85
CA ALA A 245 3.50 9.29 -4.56
C ALA A 245 4.55 9.12 -3.47
N ARG A 246 4.23 9.62 -2.28
CA ARG A 246 5.03 9.46 -1.07
C ARG A 246 4.09 9.29 0.11
N ASP A 247 4.40 8.37 0.99
CA ASP A 247 3.64 8.20 2.22
C ASP A 247 4.51 7.61 3.34
N ARG A 248 4.01 7.77 4.56
CA ARG A 248 4.57 7.22 5.78
C ARG A 248 3.44 6.77 6.68
N ALA A 249 3.48 5.50 7.06
CA ALA A 249 2.60 4.91 8.04
C ALA A 249 3.41 4.52 9.29
N VAL A 250 2.83 4.79 10.46
CA VAL A 250 3.33 4.30 11.75
C VAL A 250 2.20 3.47 12.36
N GLN A 251 2.55 2.28 12.85
CA GLN A 251 1.67 1.44 13.66
C GLN A 251 2.37 1.22 15.00
N ASP A 252 1.62 1.33 16.09
CA ASP A 252 2.10 1.16 17.45
C ASP A 252 0.96 0.51 18.24
N SER A 253 1.11 -0.77 18.61
CA SER A 253 0.05 -1.57 19.22
C SER A 253 0.65 -2.75 19.98
N GLY A 254 0.32 -2.91 21.26
CA GLY A 254 0.60 -4.15 22.00
C GLY A 254 2.07 -4.55 22.09
N GLY A 255 2.99 -3.58 22.17
CA GLY A 255 4.43 -3.84 22.17
C GLY A 255 5.05 -3.89 20.78
N ASP A 256 4.23 -3.99 19.73
CA ASP A 256 4.69 -3.89 18.34
C ASP A 256 4.70 -2.46 17.86
N ARG A 257 5.82 -2.05 17.28
CA ARG A 257 5.95 -0.77 16.59
C ARG A 257 6.54 -0.98 15.22
N SER A 258 5.91 -0.41 14.20
CA SER A 258 6.44 -0.39 12.84
C SER A 258 6.31 0.98 12.19
N THR A 259 7.26 1.29 11.31
CA THR A 259 7.22 2.47 10.45
C THR A 259 7.48 2.03 9.02
N THR A 260 6.50 2.23 8.14
CA THR A 260 6.64 1.99 6.70
C THR A 260 6.64 3.31 5.96
N THR A 261 7.63 3.51 5.10
CA THR A 261 7.69 4.61 4.13
C THR A 261 7.63 4.04 2.73
N ILE A 262 6.91 4.71 1.83
CA ILE A 262 6.88 4.33 0.42
C ILE A 262 7.06 5.58 -0.44
N ARG A 263 7.83 5.43 -1.52
CA ARG A 263 7.92 6.40 -2.61
C ARG A 263 7.92 5.65 -3.93
N TRP A 264 7.06 6.06 -4.84
CA TRP A 264 7.07 5.53 -6.20
C TRP A 264 6.84 6.63 -7.23
N THR A 265 7.37 6.41 -8.42
CA THR A 265 7.24 7.25 -9.60
C THR A 265 6.51 6.45 -10.67
N LEU A 266 5.45 7.02 -11.21
CA LEU A 266 4.66 6.44 -12.30
C LEU A 266 4.71 7.37 -13.50
N SER A 267 5.16 6.86 -14.63
CA SER A 267 5.28 7.61 -15.88
C SER A 267 4.28 7.09 -16.90
N PHE A 268 3.49 7.99 -17.49
CA PHE A 268 2.64 7.73 -18.65
C PHE A 268 3.20 8.47 -19.85
N THR A 269 3.47 7.77 -20.94
CA THR A 269 3.83 8.37 -22.23
C THR A 269 2.75 8.01 -23.24
N ARG A 270 2.05 9.02 -23.76
CA ARG A 270 0.99 8.81 -24.76
C ARG A 270 1.61 8.30 -26.06
N LEU A 271 1.08 7.20 -26.58
CA LEU A 271 1.46 6.67 -27.88
C LEU A 271 0.53 7.29 -28.92
N GLY A 272 1.08 7.97 -29.93
CA GLY A 272 0.34 8.69 -30.98
C GLY A 272 -0.47 7.81 -31.94
N GLY A 273 -0.77 6.57 -31.58
CA GLY A 273 -1.53 5.63 -32.42
C GLY A 273 -3.03 5.74 -32.22
N LYS A 274 -3.80 5.45 -33.28
CA LYS A 274 -5.23 5.15 -33.15
C LYS A 274 -5.36 3.95 -32.22
N PRO A 275 -6.16 4.01 -31.14
CA PRO A 275 -6.44 2.84 -30.33
C PRO A 275 -6.87 1.70 -31.25
N PRO A 276 -6.46 0.43 -31.00
CA PRO A 276 -6.96 -0.69 -31.79
C PRO A 276 -8.48 -0.55 -31.82
N ALA A 277 -9.07 -0.63 -33.01
CA ALA A 277 -10.52 -0.59 -33.14
C ALA A 277 -11.03 -1.63 -32.15
N GLN A 278 -11.70 -1.17 -31.08
CA GLN A 278 -12.26 -2.09 -30.09
C GLN A 278 -13.06 -3.06 -30.92
N ALA A 279 -12.64 -4.33 -30.97
CA ALA A 279 -13.36 -5.35 -31.69
C ALA A 279 -14.75 -5.29 -31.10
N ALA A 280 -15.68 -4.71 -31.86
CA ALA A 280 -17.00 -4.35 -31.38
C ALA A 280 -17.49 -5.60 -30.69
N SER A 281 -17.62 -5.53 -29.36
CA SER A 281 -18.12 -6.62 -28.56
C SER A 281 -19.47 -6.92 -29.19
N ARG A 282 -19.50 -7.94 -30.05
CA ARG A 282 -20.71 -8.52 -30.56
C ARG A 282 -21.30 -9.11 -29.30
N SER A 283 -22.12 -8.30 -28.63
CA SER A 283 -23.15 -8.73 -27.71
C SER A 283 -23.98 -9.73 -28.51
N ARG A 284 -23.50 -10.97 -28.59
CA ARG A 284 -24.33 -12.12 -28.89
C ARG A 284 -25.22 -12.21 -27.66
N SER A 285 -26.31 -11.47 -27.71
CA SER A 285 -27.51 -11.78 -26.96
C SER A 285 -27.90 -13.20 -27.38
N SER A 286 -27.35 -14.20 -26.68
CA SER A 286 -27.82 -15.57 -26.80
C SER A 286 -29.31 -15.53 -26.49
N PRO A 287 -30.20 -15.97 -27.39
CA PRO A 287 -31.62 -16.04 -27.09
C PRO A 287 -31.79 -16.95 -25.87
N VAL A 288 -32.40 -16.42 -24.82
CA VAL A 288 -32.84 -17.19 -23.66
C VAL A 288 -33.81 -18.24 -24.19
N ARG A 289 -33.36 -19.49 -24.28
CA ARG A 289 -34.24 -20.64 -24.51
C ARG A 289 -35.14 -20.73 -23.27
N ARG A 290 -36.38 -20.23 -23.40
CA ARG A 290 -37.45 -20.59 -22.47
C ARG A 290 -37.75 -22.07 -22.70
N SER A 291 -37.36 -22.91 -21.76
CA SER A 291 -37.93 -24.24 -21.66
C SER A 291 -39.38 -24.08 -21.20
N ALA A 292 -40.32 -24.57 -22.02
CA ALA A 292 -41.72 -24.74 -21.66
C ALA A 292 -41.84 -25.90 -20.63
N PRO A 293 -42.93 -25.93 -19.82
CA PRO A 293 -43.12 -26.91 -18.75
C PRO A 293 -43.27 -28.36 -19.25
#